data_AF-A0A9Q3FHT6-F1
#
_entry.id   AF-A0A9Q3FHT6-F1
#
_cell.length_a   1.000
_cell.length_b   1.000
_cell.length_c   1.000
_cell.angle_alpha   90.00
_cell.angle_beta   90.00
_cell.angle_gamma   90.00
#
_symmetry.space_group_name_H-M   'P 1'
#
loop_
_entity.id
_entity.type
_entity.pdbx_description
1 polymer ?
#
loop_
_entity_poly.entity_id
_entity_poly.type
_entity_poly.pdbx_seq_one_letter_code
_entity_poly.pdbx_strand_id
1 'polypeptide(L)'
;MRTPSNQPKPKANQTKLLSKRSPHQLLFFETHEGFLKTKAAFFTQITILWGLTDENAIPQTPDPELLQEFHWQFSQDSEFESVASNTSAESLIKPQEIIELKKLHIGHKKIGFAIVHISEFFIQYTNAIRAILGSQIWCPDLKNTPYSLYNKACQISAIITSQQISSGGEYEYMSADLSYCNDLVFLQKA
;
A
#
# COMPACT_ATOMS: atom_id res chain seq x y z
N MET A 1 15.61 10.15 59.11
CA MET A 1 15.42 9.52 57.79
C MET A 1 13.95 9.62 57.39
N ARG A 2 13.62 10.40 56.34
CA ARG A 2 12.35 10.33 55.57
C ARG A 2 12.64 10.88 54.17
N THR A 3 12.54 10.02 53.16
CA THR A 3 12.74 10.30 51.73
C THR A 3 11.46 10.91 51.13
N PRO A 4 11.51 11.87 50.19
CA PRO A 4 10.31 12.35 49.51
C PRO A 4 9.89 11.39 48.38
N SER A 5 8.61 11.06 48.34
CA SER A 5 7.97 10.28 47.27
C SER A 5 7.69 11.20 46.08
N ASN A 6 8.35 10.93 44.95
CA ASN A 6 8.03 11.55 43.66
C ASN A 6 6.79 10.87 43.07
N GLN A 7 5.64 11.55 43.08
CA GLN A 7 4.51 11.18 42.22
C GLN A 7 4.65 11.87 40.85
N PRO A 8 4.55 11.16 39.72
CA PRO A 8 4.50 11.79 38.40
C PRO A 8 3.11 12.39 38.11
N LYS A 9 3.11 13.60 37.51
CA LYS A 9 1.91 14.36 37.11
C LYS A 9 1.12 13.68 35.98
N PRO A 10 -0.21 13.92 35.85
CA PRO A 10 -1.07 13.20 34.90
C PRO A 10 -0.89 13.65 33.43
N LYS A 11 -1.02 12.68 32.52
CA LYS A 11 -0.93 12.80 31.05
C LYS A 11 -2.11 13.61 30.45
N ALA A 12 -2.02 14.94 30.41
CA ALA A 12 -3.07 15.78 29.83
C ALA A 12 -3.04 15.92 28.29
N ASN A 13 -2.01 15.40 27.60
CA ASN A 13 -1.80 15.65 26.17
C ASN A 13 -2.22 14.52 25.21
N GLN A 14 -2.65 13.35 25.70
CA GLN A 14 -3.01 12.22 24.83
C GLN A 14 -4.44 12.31 24.27
N THR A 15 -5.35 12.97 24.98
CA THR A 15 -6.78 12.98 24.65
C THR A 15 -7.13 13.88 23.46
N LYS A 16 -6.39 14.98 23.25
CA LYS A 16 -6.67 15.95 22.17
C LYS A 16 -6.41 15.39 20.76
N LEU A 17 -5.47 14.46 20.65
CA LEU A 17 -4.99 13.92 19.38
C LEU A 17 -5.99 12.92 18.76
N LEU A 18 -6.88 12.32 19.56
CA LEU A 18 -7.87 11.31 19.16
C LEU A 18 -9.13 11.86 18.46
N SER A 19 -9.48 13.15 18.64
CA SER A 19 -10.83 13.65 18.26
C SER A 19 -11.05 14.00 16.78
N LYS A 20 -10.03 13.88 15.92
CA LYS A 20 -10.06 14.30 14.51
C LYS A 20 -9.62 13.20 13.54
N ARG A 21 -9.87 11.93 13.86
CA ARG A 21 -9.24 10.80 13.17
C ARG A 21 -10.21 9.97 12.35
N SER A 22 -9.71 9.49 11.22
CA SER A 22 -10.30 8.35 10.53
C SER A 22 -10.02 7.08 11.34
N PRO A 23 -11.00 6.18 11.54
CA PRO A 23 -10.82 4.92 12.28
C PRO A 23 -9.83 3.95 11.60
N HIS A 24 -9.38 4.25 10.38
CA HIS A 24 -8.48 3.42 9.58
C HIS A 24 -6.99 3.80 9.67
N GLN A 25 -6.61 4.73 10.56
CA GLN A 25 -5.25 5.25 10.63
C GLN A 25 -4.42 4.63 11.77
N LEU A 26 -3.34 3.89 11.43
CA LEU A 26 -2.43 3.28 12.41
C LEU A 26 -1.55 4.33 13.12
N LEU A 27 -1.57 4.35 14.46
CA LEU A 27 -0.85 5.36 15.27
C LEU A 27 0.62 5.02 15.44
N PHE A 28 1.47 6.06 15.46
CA PHE A 28 2.92 5.96 15.67
C PHE A 28 3.31 5.27 16.99
N PHE A 29 2.43 5.29 18.01
CA PHE A 29 2.66 4.63 19.29
C PHE A 29 2.05 3.22 19.39
N GLU A 30 1.27 2.81 18.40
CA GLU A 30 0.72 1.44 18.28
C GLU A 30 1.64 0.54 17.44
N THR A 31 2.59 1.15 16.73
CA THR A 31 3.62 0.46 15.95
C THR A 31 4.82 0.12 16.82
N HIS A 32 5.17 -1.16 16.90
CA HIS A 32 6.42 -1.63 17.51
C HIS A 32 7.60 -0.94 16.80
N GLU A 33 8.70 -0.65 17.50
CA GLU A 33 9.88 0.04 16.92
C GLU A 33 10.44 -0.72 15.69
N GLY A 34 10.29 -2.04 15.67
CA GLY A 34 10.64 -2.91 14.54
C GLY A 34 9.77 -2.72 13.29
N PHE A 35 8.55 -2.21 13.43
CA PHE A 35 7.63 -2.00 12.31
C PHE A 35 7.85 -0.68 11.58
N LEU A 36 8.51 0.30 12.18
CA LEU A 36 8.69 1.62 11.55
C LEU A 36 9.40 1.53 10.19
N LYS A 37 10.36 0.61 10.07
CA LYS A 37 11.08 0.35 8.82
C LYS A 37 10.20 -0.35 7.78
N THR A 38 9.40 -1.34 8.20
CA THR A 38 8.43 -2.01 7.32
C THR A 38 7.34 -1.04 6.85
N LYS A 39 6.85 -0.17 7.74
CA LYS A 39 5.94 0.91 7.39
C LYS A 39 6.55 1.82 6.34
N ALA A 40 7.78 2.29 6.54
CA ALA A 40 8.47 3.14 5.58
C ALA A 40 8.65 2.45 4.21
N ALA A 41 8.99 1.16 4.20
CA ALA A 41 9.06 0.36 2.97
C ALA A 41 7.70 0.27 2.27
N PHE A 42 6.63 0.00 3.01
CA PHE A 42 5.27 -0.09 2.45
C PHE A 42 4.76 1.26 1.92
N PHE A 43 5.02 2.37 2.61
CA PHE A 43 4.71 3.72 2.10
C PHE A 43 5.49 4.04 0.83
N THR A 44 6.77 3.66 0.79
CA THR A 44 7.59 3.84 -0.40
C THR A 44 7.03 3.03 -1.57
N GLN A 45 6.61 1.79 -1.32
CA GLN A 45 5.96 0.93 -2.29
C GLN A 45 4.65 1.53 -2.81
N ILE A 46 3.76 1.99 -1.93
CA ILE A 46 2.51 2.67 -2.31
C ILE A 46 2.80 3.90 -3.18
N THR A 47 3.82 4.68 -2.82
CA THR A 47 4.25 5.85 -3.57
C THR A 47 4.69 5.46 -4.99
N ILE A 48 5.42 4.35 -5.13
CA ILE A 48 5.83 3.79 -6.43
C ILE A 48 4.61 3.31 -7.22
N LEU A 49 3.71 2.54 -6.60
CA LEU A 49 2.52 2.02 -7.26
C LEU A 49 1.63 3.13 -7.83
N TRP A 50 1.51 4.24 -7.10
CA TRP A 50 0.78 5.44 -7.53
C TRP A 50 1.56 6.29 -8.56
N GLY A 51 2.83 5.95 -8.86
CA GLY A 51 3.67 6.72 -9.78
C GLY A 51 4.12 8.08 -9.25
N LEU A 52 4.09 8.27 -7.93
CA LEU A 52 4.42 9.52 -7.24
C LEU A 52 5.93 9.68 -7.00
N THR A 53 6.71 9.65 -8.08
CA THR A 53 8.17 9.66 -7.97
C THR A 53 8.80 11.05 -7.90
N ASP A 54 8.00 12.10 -8.11
CA ASP A 54 8.45 13.49 -8.11
C ASP A 54 8.06 14.13 -6.76
N GLU A 55 8.91 15.01 -6.20
CA GLU A 55 8.75 15.56 -4.83
C GLU A 55 7.42 16.31 -4.59
N ASN A 56 6.81 16.83 -5.65
CA ASN A 56 5.53 17.55 -5.60
C ASN A 56 4.40 16.79 -6.33
N ALA A 57 4.58 15.49 -6.58
CA ALA A 57 3.55 14.68 -7.22
C ALA A 57 2.33 14.55 -6.29
N ILE A 58 1.15 14.85 -6.82
CA ILE A 58 -0.11 14.77 -6.10
C ILE A 58 -0.82 13.48 -6.52
N PRO A 59 -1.31 12.66 -5.57
CA PRO A 59 -2.19 11.53 -5.85
C PRO A 59 -3.33 11.94 -6.77
N GLN A 60 -3.44 11.28 -7.92
CA GLN A 60 -4.56 11.52 -8.83
C GLN A 60 -5.80 10.76 -8.34
N THR A 61 -6.97 11.20 -8.77
CA THR A 61 -8.20 10.41 -8.64
C THR A 61 -8.34 9.49 -9.84
N PRO A 62 -8.93 8.29 -9.69
CA PRO A 62 -9.17 7.40 -10.81
C PRO A 62 -10.12 8.04 -11.83
N ASP A 63 -9.89 7.74 -13.11
CA ASP A 63 -10.76 8.16 -14.21
C ASP A 63 -12.13 7.46 -14.07
N PRO A 64 -13.26 8.18 -14.15
CA PRO A 64 -14.59 7.58 -14.13
C PRO A 64 -14.78 6.45 -15.15
N GLU A 65 -14.18 6.53 -16.34
CA GLU A 65 -14.29 5.49 -17.37
C GLU A 65 -13.59 4.19 -16.91
N LEU A 66 -12.40 4.32 -16.32
CA LEU A 66 -11.67 3.17 -15.77
C LEU A 66 -12.38 2.53 -14.58
N LEU A 67 -13.02 3.34 -13.73
CA LEU A 67 -13.87 2.84 -12.65
C LEU A 67 -15.07 2.07 -13.19
N GLN A 68 -15.73 2.60 -14.23
CA GLN A 68 -16.86 1.94 -14.85
C GLN A 68 -16.46 0.59 -15.47
N GLU A 69 -15.31 0.54 -16.15
CA GLU A 69 -14.78 -0.70 -16.73
C GLU A 69 -14.44 -1.74 -15.66
N PHE A 70 -13.84 -1.34 -14.54
CA PHE A 70 -13.63 -2.22 -13.39
C PHE A 70 -14.95 -2.78 -12.85
N HIS A 71 -15.96 -1.92 -12.68
CA HIS A 71 -17.27 -2.32 -12.19
C HIS A 71 -18.09 -3.15 -13.18
N TRP A 72 -17.75 -3.11 -14.47
CA TRP A 72 -18.29 -4.05 -15.46
C TRP A 72 -17.76 -5.46 -15.25
N GLN A 73 -16.52 -5.61 -14.79
CA GLN A 73 -15.89 -6.91 -14.53
C GLN A 73 -16.34 -7.53 -13.21
N PHE A 74 -16.51 -6.71 -12.18
CA PHE A 74 -16.91 -7.17 -10.85
C PHE A 74 -18.11 -6.41 -10.31
N SER A 75 -19.17 -7.16 -10.01
CA SER A 75 -20.39 -6.62 -9.40
C SER A 75 -20.52 -6.99 -7.92
N GLN A 76 -19.85 -8.05 -7.47
CA GLN A 76 -19.92 -8.55 -6.09
C GLN A 76 -18.54 -8.82 -5.49
N ASP A 77 -18.43 -8.59 -4.18
CA ASP A 77 -17.21 -8.88 -3.41
C ASP A 77 -16.74 -10.33 -3.57
N SER A 78 -17.66 -11.30 -3.58
CA SER A 78 -17.32 -12.73 -3.68
C SER A 78 -16.64 -13.11 -5.00
N GLU A 79 -17.00 -12.44 -6.10
CA GLU A 79 -16.38 -12.67 -7.42
C GLU A 79 -14.94 -12.18 -7.40
N PHE A 80 -14.74 -10.99 -6.84
CA PHE A 80 -13.42 -10.38 -6.70
C PHE A 80 -12.51 -11.17 -5.76
N GLU A 81 -13.01 -11.59 -4.59
CA GLU A 81 -12.21 -12.38 -3.61
C GLU A 81 -11.77 -13.72 -4.20
N SER A 82 -12.60 -14.36 -5.04
CA SER A 82 -12.23 -15.58 -5.76
C SER A 82 -11.01 -15.34 -6.65
N VAL A 83 -10.99 -14.25 -7.41
CA VAL A 83 -9.86 -13.87 -8.27
C VAL A 83 -8.63 -13.48 -7.44
N ALA A 84 -8.82 -12.67 -6.40
CA ALA A 84 -7.74 -12.25 -5.50
C ALA A 84 -7.06 -13.43 -4.80
N SER A 85 -7.80 -14.50 -4.49
CA SER A 85 -7.26 -15.71 -3.87
C SER A 85 -6.45 -16.60 -4.82
N ASN A 86 -6.55 -16.37 -6.13
CA ASN A 86 -5.85 -17.14 -7.16
C ASN A 86 -5.06 -16.23 -8.10
N THR A 87 -3.93 -15.73 -7.60
CA THR A 87 -2.99 -14.89 -8.38
C THR A 87 -2.26 -15.63 -9.51
N SER A 88 -2.53 -16.92 -9.69
CA SER A 88 -2.07 -17.73 -10.83
C SER A 88 -3.13 -17.83 -11.94
N ALA A 89 -4.28 -17.17 -11.78
CA ALA A 89 -5.35 -17.15 -12.76
C ALA A 89 -4.96 -16.36 -14.03
N GLU A 90 -5.71 -16.60 -15.10
CA GLU A 90 -5.59 -15.83 -16.34
C GLU A 90 -5.89 -14.35 -16.08
N SER A 91 -5.13 -13.45 -16.73
CA SER A 91 -5.32 -12.01 -16.57
C SER A 91 -6.69 -11.57 -17.11
N LEU A 92 -7.45 -10.81 -16.31
CA LEU A 92 -8.77 -10.30 -16.69
C LEU A 92 -8.69 -9.18 -17.74
N ILE A 93 -7.57 -8.46 -17.74
CA ILE A 93 -7.28 -7.40 -18.71
C ILE A 93 -6.04 -7.80 -19.50
N LYS A 94 -5.97 -7.38 -20.77
CA LYS A 94 -4.79 -7.67 -21.58
C LYS A 94 -3.61 -6.81 -21.10
N PRO A 95 -2.36 -7.28 -21.22
CA PRO A 95 -1.18 -6.47 -20.89
C PRO A 95 -1.14 -5.10 -21.61
N GLN A 96 -1.72 -5.00 -22.81
CA GLN A 96 -1.76 -3.75 -23.59
C GLN A 96 -2.72 -2.69 -23.03
N GLU A 97 -3.68 -3.12 -22.22
CA GLU A 97 -4.68 -2.25 -21.57
C GLU A 97 -4.16 -1.77 -20.20
N ILE A 98 -3.03 -2.31 -19.72
CA ILE A 98 -2.39 -1.83 -18.49
C ILE A 98 -1.73 -0.49 -18.75
N ILE A 99 -2.15 0.52 -17.99
CA ILE A 99 -1.46 1.78 -17.91
C ILE A 99 -0.20 1.51 -17.08
N GLU A 100 0.91 1.28 -17.78
CA GLU A 100 2.22 1.09 -17.17
C GLU A 100 2.54 2.19 -16.16
N LEU A 101 3.48 1.91 -15.27
CA LEU A 101 4.09 2.91 -14.41
C LEU A 101 4.88 3.90 -15.28
N LYS A 102 4.16 4.83 -15.94
CA LYS A 102 4.56 5.72 -17.06
C LYS A 102 5.84 6.56 -16.84
N LYS A 103 6.41 6.57 -15.63
CA LYS A 103 7.58 7.36 -15.22
C LYS A 103 8.64 6.57 -14.44
N LEU A 104 8.50 5.25 -14.34
CA LEU A 104 9.43 4.42 -13.59
C LEU A 104 10.58 3.98 -14.50
N HIS A 105 11.77 4.53 -14.27
CA HIS A 105 12.98 4.00 -14.88
C HIS A 105 13.54 2.90 -13.98
N ILE A 106 13.97 1.79 -14.60
CA ILE A 106 14.68 0.71 -13.92
C ILE A 106 15.95 1.28 -13.28
N GLY A 107 16.26 0.82 -12.06
CA GLY A 107 17.45 1.22 -11.32
C GLY A 107 17.14 2.02 -10.06
N HIS A 108 18.14 2.75 -9.55
CA HIS A 108 18.02 3.47 -8.29
C HIS A 108 17.29 4.80 -8.46
N LYS A 109 16.16 4.98 -7.75
CA LYS A 109 15.38 6.21 -7.74
C LYS A 109 15.24 6.74 -6.32
N LYS A 110 15.43 8.06 -6.15
CA LYS A 110 15.10 8.73 -4.90
C LYS A 110 13.60 8.97 -4.84
N ILE A 111 12.95 8.47 -3.80
CA ILE A 111 11.51 8.61 -3.54
C ILE A 111 11.37 9.09 -2.10
N GLY A 112 10.96 10.35 -1.94
CA GLY A 112 11.04 11.05 -0.66
C GLY A 112 12.46 11.05 -0.10
N PHE A 113 12.67 10.40 1.05
CA PHE A 113 13.97 10.25 1.70
C PHE A 113 14.69 8.92 1.40
N ALA A 114 14.05 8.00 0.67
CA ALA A 114 14.60 6.68 0.39
C ALA A 114 15.18 6.60 -1.03
N ILE A 115 16.24 5.80 -1.22
CA ILE A 115 16.74 5.41 -2.54
C ILE A 115 16.29 3.98 -2.78
N VAL A 116 15.44 3.75 -3.78
CA VAL A 116 14.84 2.45 -4.08
C VAL A 116 15.40 1.91 -5.36
N HIS A 117 15.79 0.64 -5.37
CA HIS A 117 16.05 -0.08 -6.61
C HIS A 117 14.73 -0.58 -7.19
N ILE A 118 14.38 -0.08 -8.36
CA ILE A 118 13.19 -0.47 -9.10
C ILE A 118 13.65 -1.50 -10.14
N SER A 119 13.34 -2.78 -9.89
CA SER A 119 13.67 -3.86 -10.82
C SER A 119 12.64 -3.96 -11.95
N GLU A 120 13.08 -4.45 -13.12
CA GLU A 120 12.18 -4.76 -14.24
C GLU A 120 11.13 -5.81 -13.82
N PHE A 121 11.56 -6.81 -13.06
CA PHE A 121 10.69 -7.84 -12.49
C PHE A 121 9.57 -7.21 -11.64
N PHE A 122 9.89 -6.21 -10.81
CA PHE A 122 8.90 -5.53 -10.00
C PHE A 122 7.82 -4.84 -10.86
N ILE A 123 8.22 -4.15 -11.93
CA ILE A 123 7.28 -3.48 -12.85
C ILE A 123 6.37 -4.52 -13.52
N GLN A 124 6.96 -5.56 -14.09
CA GLN A 124 6.24 -6.63 -14.79
C GLN A 124 5.28 -7.38 -13.86
N TYR A 125 5.75 -7.76 -12.66
CA TYR A 125 4.93 -8.45 -11.67
C TYR A 125 3.76 -7.58 -11.20
N THR A 126 4.01 -6.30 -10.93
CA THR A 126 2.95 -5.35 -10.55
C THR A 126 1.89 -5.21 -11.64
N ASN A 127 2.31 -5.08 -12.90
CA ASN A 127 1.39 -5.00 -14.04
C ASN A 127 0.60 -6.31 -14.22
N ALA A 128 1.22 -7.46 -13.99
CA ALA A 128 0.53 -8.76 -14.03
C ALA A 128 -0.54 -8.87 -12.94
N ILE A 129 -0.21 -8.51 -11.69
CA ILE A 129 -1.20 -8.51 -10.58
C ILE A 129 -2.35 -7.55 -10.87
N ARG A 130 -2.07 -6.38 -11.43
CA ARG A 130 -3.09 -5.41 -11.87
C ARG A 130 -4.02 -6.00 -12.93
N ALA A 131 -3.44 -6.66 -13.93
CA ALA A 131 -4.18 -7.32 -15.00
C ALA A 131 -5.04 -8.47 -14.48
N ILE A 132 -4.54 -9.27 -13.53
CA ILE A 132 -5.31 -10.32 -12.86
C ILE A 132 -6.47 -9.72 -12.06
N LEU A 133 -6.25 -8.61 -11.35
CA LEU A 133 -7.26 -7.96 -10.51
C LEU A 133 -8.19 -7.00 -11.28
N GLY A 134 -8.15 -6.98 -12.62
CA GLY A 134 -9.07 -6.15 -13.41
C GLY A 134 -8.80 -4.64 -13.32
N SER A 135 -7.65 -4.21 -12.80
CA SER A 135 -7.32 -2.79 -12.63
C SER A 135 -6.24 -2.32 -13.62
N GLN A 136 -6.57 -1.41 -14.54
CA GLN A 136 -5.59 -0.87 -15.50
C GLN A 136 -4.55 0.07 -14.86
N ILE A 137 -4.93 0.76 -13.79
CA ILE A 137 -4.09 1.68 -13.03
C ILE A 137 -4.28 1.45 -11.53
N TRP A 138 -3.22 1.62 -10.74
CA TRP A 138 -3.32 1.66 -9.29
C TRP A 138 -3.52 3.10 -8.84
N CYS A 139 -4.77 3.44 -8.54
CA CYS A 139 -5.17 4.81 -8.21
C CYS A 139 -6.37 4.79 -7.26
N PRO A 140 -6.17 4.49 -5.96
CA PRO A 140 -7.28 4.40 -5.00
C PRO A 140 -8.23 5.60 -5.06
N ASP A 141 -9.54 5.34 -5.01
CA ASP A 141 -10.55 6.39 -4.95
C ASP A 141 -10.64 6.94 -3.52
N LEU A 142 -9.92 8.04 -3.30
CA LEU A 142 -9.89 8.77 -2.03
C LEU A 142 -11.22 9.44 -1.66
N LYS A 143 -12.18 9.53 -2.60
CA LYS A 143 -13.51 10.10 -2.34
C LYS A 143 -14.52 9.04 -1.90
N ASN A 144 -14.17 7.76 -2.04
CA ASN A 144 -15.05 6.64 -1.73
C ASN A 144 -14.62 5.95 -0.42
N THR A 145 -15.45 5.04 0.06
CA THR A 145 -15.14 4.24 1.25
C THR A 145 -13.95 3.32 0.99
N PRO A 146 -13.06 3.07 1.98
CA PRO A 146 -11.98 2.09 1.85
C PRO A 146 -12.50 0.67 1.55
N TYR A 147 -13.77 0.40 1.84
CA TYR A 147 -14.41 -0.88 1.59
C TYR A 147 -15.05 -1.00 0.20
N SER A 148 -14.94 0.02 -0.66
CA SER A 148 -15.41 -0.09 -2.04
C SER A 148 -14.62 -1.18 -2.77
N LEU A 149 -15.26 -1.87 -3.70
CA LEU A 149 -14.65 -2.99 -4.43
C LEU A 149 -13.33 -2.58 -5.11
N TYR A 150 -13.32 -1.39 -5.73
CA TYR A 150 -12.13 -0.85 -6.37
C TYR A 150 -11.01 -0.50 -5.37
N ASN A 151 -11.34 0.07 -4.21
CA ASN A 151 -10.35 0.36 -3.18
C ASN A 151 -9.79 -0.92 -2.53
N LYS A 152 -10.61 -1.96 -2.39
CA LYS A 152 -10.16 -3.30 -2.01
C LYS A 152 -9.20 -3.89 -3.04
N ALA A 153 -9.50 -3.77 -4.34
CA ALA A 153 -8.60 -4.20 -5.41
C ALA A 153 -7.24 -3.51 -5.33
N CYS A 154 -7.23 -2.19 -5.10
CA CYS A 154 -5.99 -1.45 -4.87
C CYS A 154 -5.24 -1.95 -3.62
N GLN A 155 -5.95 -2.13 -2.50
CA GLN A 155 -5.36 -2.62 -1.26
C GLN A 155 -4.71 -4.01 -1.44
N ILE A 156 -5.45 -4.97 -2.00
CA ILE A 156 -4.97 -6.33 -2.24
C ILE A 156 -3.78 -6.32 -3.21
N SER A 157 -3.85 -5.55 -4.30
CA SER A 157 -2.72 -5.40 -5.23
C SER A 157 -1.46 -4.89 -4.53
N ALA A 158 -1.60 -3.90 -3.64
CA ALA A 158 -0.46 -3.36 -2.88
C ALA A 158 0.13 -4.41 -1.93
N ILE A 159 -0.71 -5.21 -1.27
CA ILE A 159 -0.26 -6.26 -0.35
C ILE A 159 0.47 -7.38 -1.10
N ILE A 160 -0.12 -7.94 -2.17
CA ILE A 160 0.48 -9.03 -2.94
C ILE A 160 1.82 -8.60 -3.53
N THR A 161 1.88 -7.42 -4.13
CA THR A 161 3.14 -6.91 -4.70
C THR A 161 4.18 -6.67 -3.59
N SER A 162 3.78 -6.10 -2.46
CA SER A 162 4.70 -5.89 -1.33
C SER A 162 5.28 -7.20 -0.79
N GLN A 163 4.47 -8.26 -0.69
CA GLN A 163 4.92 -9.59 -0.26
C GLN A 163 5.93 -10.20 -1.22
N GLN A 164 5.68 -10.10 -2.53
CA GLN A 164 6.57 -10.63 -3.53
C GLN A 164 7.93 -9.92 -3.52
N ILE A 165 7.92 -8.59 -3.46
CA ILE A 165 9.14 -7.75 -3.44
C ILE A 165 9.91 -7.94 -2.13
N SER A 166 9.19 -8.05 -1.02
CA SER A 166 9.78 -8.37 0.28
C SER A 166 10.52 -9.71 0.24
N SER A 167 9.94 -10.70 -0.44
CA SER A 167 10.56 -12.03 -0.62
C SER A 167 11.72 -12.02 -1.62
N GLY A 168 11.76 -11.06 -2.55
CA GLY A 168 12.83 -10.88 -3.53
C GLY A 168 14.07 -10.15 -3.00
N GLY A 169 14.01 -9.61 -1.79
CA GLY A 169 15.13 -8.93 -1.12
C GLY A 169 15.28 -7.45 -1.50
N GLU A 170 14.38 -6.89 -2.31
CA GLU A 170 14.47 -5.47 -2.71
C GLU A 170 14.31 -4.48 -1.53
N TYR A 171 13.87 -4.90 -0.35
CA TYR A 171 13.81 -4.06 0.86
C TYR A 171 14.92 -4.34 1.88
N GLU A 172 15.91 -5.19 1.57
CA GLU A 172 17.00 -5.49 2.50
C GLU A 172 17.75 -4.24 2.97
N TYR A 173 17.98 -3.28 2.07
CA TYR A 173 18.65 -2.01 2.41
C TYR A 173 17.82 -1.10 3.34
N MET A 174 16.50 -1.29 3.39
CA MET A 174 15.63 -0.56 4.34
C MET A 174 15.59 -1.22 5.72
N SER A 175 16.22 -2.40 5.87
CA SER A 175 16.10 -3.27 7.05
C SER A 175 14.65 -3.47 7.49
N ALA A 176 13.74 -3.63 6.51
CA ALA A 176 12.35 -3.94 6.78
C ALA A 176 12.26 -5.32 7.44
N ASP A 177 11.45 -5.42 8.49
CA ASP A 177 11.15 -6.71 9.10
C ASP A 177 10.08 -7.40 8.26
N LEU A 178 10.53 -8.40 7.50
CA LEU A 178 9.72 -9.18 6.55
C LEU A 178 8.67 -10.05 7.26
N SER A 179 8.80 -10.27 8.58
CA SER A 179 7.79 -11.01 9.35
C SER A 179 6.45 -10.27 9.37
N TYR A 180 6.46 -8.93 9.30
CA TYR A 180 5.24 -8.11 9.21
C TYR A 180 4.68 -8.02 7.77
N CYS A 181 5.48 -8.30 6.74
CA CYS A 181 5.00 -8.29 5.35
C CYS A 181 4.02 -9.44 5.05
N ASN A 182 4.04 -10.51 5.86
CA ASN A 182 3.12 -11.63 5.73
C ASN A 182 1.89 -11.53 6.65
N ASP A 183 1.84 -10.54 7.55
CA ASP A 183 0.69 -10.32 8.43
C ASP A 183 -0.38 -9.46 7.73
N LEU A 184 -1.28 -10.14 7.01
CA LEU A 184 -2.39 -9.52 6.30
C LEU A 184 -3.31 -8.69 7.21
N VAL A 185 -3.50 -9.12 8.47
CA VAL A 185 -4.36 -8.41 9.45
C VAL A 185 -3.72 -7.09 9.87
N PHE A 186 -2.39 -7.06 9.91
CA PHE A 186 -1.62 -5.86 10.25
C PHE A 186 -1.51 -4.89 9.06
N LEU A 187 -1.26 -5.41 7.85
CA LEU A 187 -1.20 -4.59 6.62
C LEU A 187 -2.54 -3.96 6.26
N GLN A 188 -3.66 -4.61 6.57
CA GLN A 188 -4.99 -4.02 6.38
C GLN A 188 -5.27 -2.82 7.28
N LYS A 189 -4.51 -2.65 8.37
CA LYS A 189 -4.67 -1.54 9.34
C LYS A 189 -3.64 -0.42 9.15
N ALA A 190 -2.61 -0.64 8.32
CA ALA A 190 -1.42 0.21 8.19
C ALA A 190 -1.61 1.41 7.27
#